data_AF-A0A6A3X9Y1-F1
#
_entry.id   AF-A0A6A3X9Y1-F1
#
_cell.length_a   1.000
_cell.length_b   1.000
_cell.length_c   1.000
_cell.angle_alpha   90.00
_cell.angle_beta   90.00
_cell.angle_gamma   90.00
#
_symmetry.space_group_name_H-M   'P 1'
#
loop_
_entity.id
_entity.type
_entity.pdbx_description
1 polymer ?
#
loop_
_entity_poly.entity_id
_entity_poly.type
_entity_poly.pdbx_seq_one_letter_code
_entity_poly.pdbx_strand_id
1 'polypeptide(L)'
;MRRAITVVLVLAIVFAVANAASPSTESKFPISPRSLSGNRDDVSTRRLLGSIKVVDENEEKAITIPGLAKIKDWIAANISRFRTWYSNRKQAKGWLKEEKTPDDVFKLLKLDKDLDTVLNSPKLTSWAVFLVKYNKKNPGKGTTLLGMLTKYYGTIPLAKTLETARLNPNGGTFKLANRLQGHQLVAWRQNGLSTDVVFDMLKLGDDSVEKLLSNPALNVWVYYFTRSNRLNPDREVNMIAKLRTHYDDIALAKAIEAAAKEKRATNAIDLLQTAQFKTWLLDGKDPPKIFKMLKLETTKWPYDTNVDVYRAYRTYYKESKSS
;
A
#
# COMPACT_ATOMS: atom_id res chain seq x y z
N MET A 1 -13.14 -25.75 -50.01
CA MET A 1 -13.86 -26.61 -49.03
C MET A 1 -12.95 -26.86 -47.84
N ARG A 2 -13.45 -26.52 -46.63
CA ARG A 2 -13.26 -27.14 -45.30
C ARG A 2 -11.82 -27.41 -44.80
N ARG A 3 -11.34 -26.66 -43.79
CA ARG A 3 -11.32 -26.95 -42.32
C ARG A 3 -10.27 -28.04 -41.98
N ALA A 4 -9.37 -27.94 -41.00
CA ALA A 4 -9.53 -27.42 -39.64
C ALA A 4 -8.17 -27.13 -38.96
N ILE A 5 -8.26 -26.33 -37.90
CA ILE A 5 -7.25 -25.99 -36.89
C ILE A 5 -7.11 -27.15 -35.91
N THR A 6 -5.90 -27.45 -35.42
CA THR A 6 -5.73 -27.94 -34.04
C THR A 6 -4.39 -27.48 -33.46
N VAL A 7 -4.51 -26.59 -32.48
CA VAL A 7 -3.47 -26.20 -31.53
C VAL A 7 -3.48 -27.24 -30.42
N VAL A 8 -2.32 -27.79 -30.06
CA VAL A 8 -2.16 -28.55 -28.81
C VAL A 8 -1.16 -27.82 -27.93
N LEU A 9 -1.68 -27.34 -26.81
CA LEU A 9 -1.03 -26.63 -25.72
C LEU A 9 -0.86 -27.66 -24.60
N VAL A 10 0.36 -27.98 -24.18
CA VAL A 10 0.59 -28.75 -22.95
C VAL A 10 1.59 -27.99 -22.09
N LEU A 11 1.04 -27.34 -21.09
CA LEU A 11 1.74 -26.85 -19.90
C LEU A 11 1.88 -28.03 -18.94
N ALA A 12 3.11 -28.40 -18.59
CA ALA A 12 3.40 -29.30 -17.47
C ALA A 12 4.34 -28.59 -16.50
N ILE A 13 3.79 -28.13 -15.37
CA ILE A 13 4.54 -27.71 -14.19
C ILE A 13 4.49 -28.89 -13.23
N VAL A 14 5.63 -29.50 -12.94
CA VAL A 14 5.80 -30.49 -11.86
C VAL A 14 6.67 -29.85 -10.79
N PHE A 15 6.07 -29.48 -9.66
CA PHE A 15 6.78 -29.26 -8.41
C PHE A 15 6.79 -30.58 -7.64
N ALA A 16 7.96 -31.22 -7.55
CA ALA A 16 8.20 -32.29 -6.60
C ALA A 16 8.77 -31.67 -5.32
N VAL A 17 7.99 -31.68 -4.24
CA VAL A 17 8.47 -31.41 -2.88
C VAL A 17 8.85 -32.76 -2.28
N ALA A 18 10.15 -32.99 -2.11
CA ALA A 18 10.65 -34.14 -1.37
C ALA A 18 10.56 -33.85 0.14
N ASN A 19 9.71 -34.63 0.80
CA ASN A 19 9.60 -34.74 2.25
C ASN A 19 10.79 -35.57 2.74
N ALA A 20 11.63 -35.02 3.62
CA ALA A 20 12.57 -35.80 4.41
C ALA A 20 12.19 -35.64 5.89
N ALA A 21 11.69 -36.74 6.45
CA ALA A 21 11.40 -36.90 7.87
C ALA A 21 12.68 -36.82 8.70
N SER A 22 12.56 -36.35 9.94
CA SER A 22 13.50 -36.68 11.02
C SER A 22 12.71 -36.92 12.31
N PRO A 23 13.18 -37.83 13.18
CA PRO A 23 12.33 -38.48 14.17
C PRO A 23 12.27 -37.74 15.50
N SER A 24 11.15 -37.99 16.18
CA SER A 24 10.81 -37.68 17.55
C SER A 24 11.89 -38.04 18.57
N THR A 25 12.16 -37.14 19.51
CA THR A 25 12.75 -37.47 20.81
C THR A 25 11.82 -36.97 21.90
N GLU A 26 11.51 -37.89 22.81
CA GLU A 26 10.63 -37.77 23.97
C GLU A 26 11.09 -36.68 24.95
N SER A 27 10.14 -35.97 25.55
CA SER A 27 10.34 -35.45 26.90
C SER A 27 9.05 -35.56 27.72
N LYS A 28 9.18 -36.27 28.83
CA LYS A 28 8.19 -36.75 29.77
C LYS A 28 7.41 -35.60 30.44
N PHE A 29 6.09 -35.73 30.53
CA PHE A 29 5.29 -35.08 31.57
C PHE A 29 4.89 -36.14 32.61
N PRO A 30 5.03 -35.90 33.93
CA PRO A 30 4.33 -36.68 34.91
C PRO A 30 2.89 -36.17 35.08
N ILE A 31 1.96 -37.11 34.99
CA ILE A 31 0.56 -36.96 35.36
C ILE A 31 0.47 -37.02 36.90
N SER A 32 -0.37 -36.18 37.49
CA SER A 32 -1.12 -36.59 38.69
C SER A 32 -2.55 -36.05 38.65
N PRO A 33 -3.57 -36.87 38.97
CA PRO A 33 -4.97 -36.50 38.88
C PRO A 33 -5.52 -36.06 40.24
N ARG A 34 -6.46 -35.10 40.25
CA ARG A 34 -7.44 -35.01 41.33
C ARG A 34 -8.77 -34.48 40.82
N SER A 35 -9.76 -35.34 40.87
CA SER A 35 -11.16 -35.09 40.60
C SER A 35 -11.90 -34.71 41.89
N LEU A 36 -12.81 -33.73 41.85
CA LEU A 36 -14.26 -33.89 42.06
C LEU A 36 -14.96 -32.61 42.58
N SER A 37 -16.04 -32.28 41.87
CA SER A 37 -17.37 -31.84 42.34
C SER A 37 -17.59 -30.41 42.87
N GLY A 38 -18.59 -29.75 42.27
CA GLY A 38 -19.33 -28.63 42.86
C GLY A 38 -20.11 -27.78 41.83
N ASN A 39 -21.38 -28.16 41.58
CA ASN A 39 -22.57 -27.40 41.09
C ASN A 39 -22.38 -26.12 40.24
N ARG A 40 -22.91 -26.06 39.00
CA ARG A 40 -24.30 -25.69 38.57
C ARG A 40 -24.63 -24.19 38.68
N ASP A 41 -24.88 -23.60 37.51
CA ASP A 41 -25.98 -22.67 37.11
C ASP A 41 -25.57 -22.01 35.77
N ASP A 42 -25.85 -22.65 34.63
CA ASP A 42 -26.97 -22.40 33.69
C ASP A 42 -27.22 -20.93 33.32
N VAL A 43 -26.86 -20.54 32.08
CA VAL A 43 -27.77 -19.82 31.15
C VAL A 43 -27.39 -20.13 29.68
N SER A 44 -28.18 -21.03 29.08
CA SER A 44 -28.76 -20.99 27.72
C SER A 44 -27.88 -20.73 26.47
N THR A 45 -27.43 -21.83 25.86
CA THR A 45 -27.24 -21.94 24.41
C THR A 45 -28.59 -22.24 23.71
N ARG A 46 -29.07 -21.35 22.83
CA ARG A 46 -30.18 -21.68 21.91
C ARG A 46 -29.63 -22.18 20.58
N ARG A 47 -29.81 -23.50 20.37
CA ARG A 47 -29.86 -24.20 19.08
C ARG A 47 -31.09 -23.74 18.30
N LEU A 48 -30.94 -23.50 16.98
CA LEU A 48 -31.95 -23.88 16.00
C LEU A 48 -31.24 -24.46 14.76
N LEU A 49 -31.48 -25.75 14.55
CA LEU A 49 -31.16 -26.55 13.37
C LEU A 49 -32.43 -26.69 12.53
N GLY A 50 -32.32 -26.57 11.21
CA GLY A 50 -33.37 -26.82 10.21
C GLY A 50 -33.54 -25.60 9.29
N SER A 51 -33.04 -25.57 8.05
CA SER A 51 -33.20 -26.57 7.01
C SER A 51 -32.02 -26.53 6.03
N ILE A 52 -31.40 -27.68 5.83
CA ILE A 52 -30.48 -27.95 4.73
C ILE A 52 -31.34 -28.10 3.47
N LYS A 53 -31.27 -27.14 2.56
CA LYS A 53 -31.50 -27.39 1.14
C LYS A 53 -30.14 -27.39 0.46
N VAL A 54 -29.77 -28.58 0.01
CA VAL A 54 -28.74 -28.78 -1.00
C VAL A 54 -29.18 -28.03 -2.25
N VAL A 55 -28.39 -27.05 -2.66
CA VAL A 55 -28.26 -26.65 -4.06
C VAL A 55 -26.77 -26.70 -4.33
N ASP A 56 -26.39 -27.78 -5.01
CA ASP A 56 -25.11 -27.91 -5.67
C ASP A 56 -25.08 -27.01 -6.93
N GLU A 57 -23.87 -26.83 -7.44
CA GLU A 57 -23.45 -26.35 -8.76
C GLU A 57 -22.81 -24.96 -8.81
N ASN A 58 -21.47 -25.03 -8.86
CA ASN A 58 -20.59 -24.21 -9.70
C ASN A 58 -20.67 -22.68 -9.55
N GLU A 59 -19.96 -22.17 -8.54
CA GLU A 59 -19.22 -20.92 -8.72
C GLU A 59 -17.73 -21.21 -8.57
N GLU A 60 -17.11 -21.51 -9.71
CA GLU A 60 -15.68 -21.34 -9.90
C GLU A 60 -15.26 -20.00 -9.30
N LYS A 61 -14.23 -20.06 -8.47
CA LYS A 61 -13.56 -18.93 -7.82
C LYS A 61 -13.15 -17.89 -8.88
N ALA A 62 -14.05 -16.98 -9.21
CA ALA A 62 -13.72 -15.74 -9.84
C ALA A 62 -12.91 -14.95 -8.82
N ILE A 63 -11.61 -14.80 -9.08
CA ILE A 63 -10.78 -13.78 -8.42
C ILE A 63 -11.39 -12.44 -8.79
N THR A 64 -12.35 -11.99 -7.98
CA THR A 64 -12.94 -10.67 -8.04
C THR A 64 -11.86 -9.72 -7.55
N ILE A 65 -11.03 -9.20 -8.46
CA ILE A 65 -10.08 -8.13 -8.14
C ILE A 65 -10.91 -6.91 -7.71
N PRO A 66 -10.91 -6.51 -6.42
CA PRO A 66 -11.69 -5.37 -5.96
C PRO A 66 -11.09 -4.09 -6.54
N GLY A 67 -11.75 -3.50 -7.53
CA GLY A 67 -11.26 -2.30 -8.22
C GLY A 67 -12.06 -1.90 -9.47
N LEU A 68 -12.77 -2.85 -10.09
CA LEU A 68 -13.62 -2.61 -11.26
C LEU A 68 -14.83 -1.71 -10.97
N ALA A 69 -15.38 -1.75 -9.75
CA ALA A 69 -16.51 -0.89 -9.36
C ALA A 69 -16.13 0.60 -9.34
N LYS A 70 -14.94 0.93 -8.79
CA LYS A 70 -14.52 2.31 -8.50
C LYS A 70 -14.08 3.13 -9.71
N ILE A 71 -13.78 2.46 -10.84
CA ILE A 71 -13.42 3.15 -12.10
C ILE A 71 -14.65 3.84 -12.71
N LYS A 72 -15.86 3.26 -12.54
CA LYS A 72 -17.11 3.86 -13.02
C LYS A 72 -17.40 5.16 -12.28
N ASP A 73 -17.25 5.16 -10.96
CA ASP A 73 -17.41 6.34 -10.12
C ASP A 73 -16.34 7.41 -10.41
N TRP A 74 -15.17 7.00 -10.89
CA TRP A 74 -14.08 7.91 -11.27
C TRP A 74 -14.38 8.59 -12.58
N ILE A 75 -14.83 7.83 -13.59
CA ILE A 75 -15.33 8.39 -14.84
C ILE A 75 -16.41 9.40 -14.49
N ALA A 76 -17.41 9.02 -13.68
CA ALA A 76 -18.48 9.91 -13.23
C ALA A 76 -17.96 11.21 -12.58
N ALA A 77 -17.00 11.11 -11.66
CA ALA A 77 -16.46 12.24 -10.91
C ALA A 77 -15.52 13.17 -11.70
N ASN A 78 -14.96 12.72 -12.83
CA ASN A 78 -14.08 13.50 -13.69
C ASN A 78 -14.73 13.89 -15.04
N ILE A 79 -16.01 13.57 -15.25
CA ILE A 79 -16.80 13.97 -16.44
C ILE A 79 -16.75 15.49 -16.68
N SER A 80 -16.80 16.31 -15.62
CA SER A 80 -16.82 17.78 -15.76
C SER A 80 -15.47 18.36 -16.19
N ARG A 81 -14.35 17.72 -15.82
CA ARG A 81 -12.98 18.11 -16.23
C ARG A 81 -12.70 17.81 -17.71
N PHE A 82 -13.43 16.87 -18.30
CA PHE A 82 -13.22 16.41 -19.67
C PHE A 82 -14.55 16.39 -20.42
N ARG A 83 -14.96 17.58 -20.89
CA ARG A 83 -16.26 17.95 -21.46
C ARG A 83 -16.68 17.20 -22.75
N THR A 84 -16.08 16.06 -23.11
CA THR A 84 -16.28 15.33 -24.39
C THR A 84 -16.78 13.89 -24.21
N TRP A 85 -17.77 13.66 -23.33
CA TRP A 85 -18.38 12.34 -23.14
C TRP A 85 -19.06 11.75 -24.40
N TYR A 86 -19.52 12.58 -25.34
CA TYR A 86 -20.27 12.13 -26.52
C TYR A 86 -19.37 11.58 -27.66
N SER A 87 -18.20 12.19 -27.90
CA SER A 87 -17.23 11.73 -28.91
C SER A 87 -16.66 10.34 -28.58
N ASN A 88 -16.31 10.13 -27.30
CA ASN A 88 -15.60 8.92 -26.84
C ASN A 88 -16.42 7.63 -26.99
N ARG A 89 -17.76 7.69 -26.96
CA ARG A 89 -18.60 6.49 -27.03
C ARG A 89 -18.64 5.87 -28.42
N LYS A 90 -18.68 6.68 -29.48
CA LYS A 90 -18.67 6.21 -30.88
C LYS A 90 -17.31 5.62 -31.21
N GLN A 91 -16.24 6.32 -30.84
CA GLN A 91 -14.87 5.86 -31.05
C GLN A 91 -14.58 4.56 -30.27
N ALA A 92 -14.98 4.47 -29.00
CA ALA A 92 -14.84 3.23 -28.23
C ALA A 92 -15.66 2.06 -28.82
N LYS A 93 -16.81 2.32 -29.46
CA LYS A 93 -17.56 1.28 -30.18
C LYS A 93 -16.82 0.86 -31.45
N GLY A 94 -16.19 1.80 -32.17
CA GLY A 94 -15.35 1.52 -33.33
C GLY A 94 -14.20 0.59 -32.99
N TRP A 95 -13.40 0.93 -31.97
CA TRP A 95 -12.30 0.07 -31.52
C TRP A 95 -12.73 -1.33 -31.08
N LEU A 96 -13.92 -1.48 -30.49
CA LEU A 96 -14.48 -2.80 -30.15
C LEU A 96 -14.90 -3.60 -31.39
N LYS A 97 -15.39 -2.95 -32.45
CA LYS A 97 -15.73 -3.61 -33.72
C LYS A 97 -14.49 -4.04 -34.48
N GLU A 98 -13.42 -3.27 -34.37
CA GLU A 98 -12.08 -3.59 -34.90
C GLU A 98 -11.32 -4.59 -34.00
N GLU A 99 -11.97 -5.18 -32.99
CA GLU A 99 -11.40 -6.18 -32.07
C GLU A 99 -10.10 -5.74 -31.37
N LYS A 100 -9.85 -4.43 -31.24
CA LYS A 100 -8.65 -3.92 -30.58
C LYS A 100 -8.63 -4.31 -29.10
N THR A 101 -7.44 -4.56 -28.57
CA THR A 101 -7.24 -4.79 -27.13
C THR A 101 -7.06 -3.46 -26.38
N PRO A 102 -7.17 -3.44 -25.04
CA PRO A 102 -6.78 -2.31 -24.22
C PRO A 102 -5.35 -1.84 -24.48
N ASP A 103 -4.41 -2.76 -24.72
CA ASP A 103 -3.03 -2.42 -25.02
C ASP A 103 -2.89 -1.65 -26.35
N ASP A 104 -3.57 -2.14 -27.39
CA ASP A 104 -3.55 -1.52 -28.73
C ASP A 104 -4.10 -0.10 -28.69
N VAL A 105 -5.24 0.10 -28.02
CA VAL A 105 -5.85 1.43 -27.90
C VAL A 105 -5.00 2.36 -27.03
N PHE A 106 -4.29 1.83 -26.02
CA PHE A 106 -3.40 2.62 -25.18
C PHE A 106 -2.23 3.22 -26.01
N LYS A 107 -1.57 2.38 -26.81
CA LYS A 107 -0.52 2.79 -27.75
C LYS A 107 -1.05 3.68 -28.87
N LEU A 108 -2.22 3.37 -29.41
CA LEU A 108 -2.87 4.19 -30.46
C LEU A 108 -3.09 5.63 -29.99
N LEU A 109 -3.45 5.80 -28.72
CA LEU A 109 -3.64 7.10 -28.10
C LEU A 109 -2.33 7.75 -27.64
N LYS A 110 -1.19 7.07 -27.82
CA LYS A 110 0.15 7.47 -27.38
C LYS A 110 0.20 7.72 -25.87
N LEU A 111 -0.52 6.89 -25.10
CA LEU A 111 -0.55 6.97 -23.64
C LEU A 111 0.61 6.22 -22.98
N ASP A 112 1.50 5.61 -23.77
CA ASP A 112 2.68 4.83 -23.38
C ASP A 112 3.99 5.63 -23.35
N LYS A 113 3.92 6.95 -23.61
CA LYS A 113 5.12 7.77 -23.88
C LYS A 113 5.65 8.57 -22.71
N ASP A 114 4.76 9.13 -21.89
CA ASP A 114 5.14 10.15 -20.91
C ASP A 114 4.30 10.04 -19.64
N LEU A 115 4.96 9.64 -18.55
CA LEU A 115 4.36 9.44 -17.24
C LEU A 115 3.88 10.76 -16.62
N ASP A 116 4.57 11.88 -16.88
CA ASP A 116 4.30 13.15 -16.22
C ASP A 116 3.00 13.78 -16.74
N THR A 117 2.65 13.49 -17.99
CA THR A 117 1.47 14.04 -18.65
C THR A 117 0.30 13.06 -18.75
N VAL A 118 0.54 11.74 -18.65
CA VAL A 118 -0.51 10.71 -18.88
C VAL A 118 -1.73 10.90 -17.98
N LEU A 119 -1.54 11.23 -16.70
CA LEU A 119 -2.64 11.38 -15.73
C LEU A 119 -3.54 12.59 -16.01
N ASN A 120 -3.04 13.60 -16.72
CA ASN A 120 -3.78 14.78 -17.16
C ASN A 120 -4.33 14.63 -18.59
N SER A 121 -3.91 13.61 -19.32
CA SER A 121 -4.27 13.45 -20.73
C SER A 121 -5.76 13.20 -20.90
N PRO A 122 -6.49 13.99 -21.70
CA PRO A 122 -7.90 13.73 -22.01
C PRO A 122 -8.08 12.38 -22.73
N LYS A 123 -7.05 11.90 -23.43
CA LYS A 123 -7.06 10.60 -24.11
C LYS A 123 -7.11 9.44 -23.12
N LEU A 124 -6.59 9.61 -21.90
CA LEU A 124 -6.68 8.59 -20.86
C LEU A 124 -8.13 8.30 -20.47
N THR A 125 -8.98 9.34 -20.48
CA THR A 125 -10.43 9.21 -20.26
C THR A 125 -11.09 8.44 -21.40
N SER A 126 -10.75 8.72 -22.66
CA SER A 126 -11.24 7.97 -23.82
C SER A 126 -10.87 6.49 -23.73
N TRP A 127 -9.62 6.20 -23.35
CA TRP A 127 -9.13 4.85 -23.12
C TRP A 127 -9.87 4.16 -21.97
N ALA A 128 -10.09 4.83 -20.84
CA ALA A 128 -10.80 4.26 -19.69
C ALA A 128 -12.26 3.91 -20.03
N VAL A 129 -12.94 4.75 -20.83
CA VAL A 129 -14.29 4.45 -21.33
C VAL A 129 -14.29 3.20 -22.23
N PHE A 130 -13.28 3.08 -23.10
CA PHE A 130 -13.09 1.88 -23.91
C PHE A 130 -12.84 0.65 -23.03
N LEU A 131 -11.93 0.74 -22.05
CA LEU A 131 -11.58 -0.34 -21.13
C LEU A 131 -12.82 -0.88 -20.40
N VAL A 132 -13.69 -0.01 -19.88
CA VAL A 132 -14.92 -0.43 -19.19
C VAL A 132 -15.83 -1.26 -20.11
N LYS A 133 -15.95 -0.87 -21.38
CA LYS A 133 -16.75 -1.63 -22.35
C LYS A 133 -16.08 -2.93 -22.77
N TYR A 134 -14.76 -2.91 -22.97
CA TYR A 134 -13.96 -4.07 -23.31
C TYR A 134 -14.07 -5.14 -22.22
N ASN A 135 -13.84 -4.77 -20.96
CA ASN A 135 -13.91 -5.69 -19.82
C ASN A 135 -15.33 -6.26 -19.62
N LYS A 136 -16.38 -5.46 -19.87
CA LYS A 136 -17.76 -5.95 -19.81
C LYS A 136 -18.06 -7.03 -20.86
N LYS A 137 -17.48 -6.90 -22.06
CA LYS A 137 -17.65 -7.87 -23.15
C LYS A 137 -16.73 -9.09 -23.02
N ASN A 138 -15.62 -8.95 -22.31
CA ASN A 138 -14.59 -9.97 -22.18
C ASN A 138 -14.32 -10.27 -20.68
N PRO A 139 -15.29 -10.85 -19.96
CA PRO A 139 -15.07 -11.27 -18.58
C PRO A 139 -13.87 -12.23 -18.51
N GLY A 140 -12.99 -12.05 -17.52
CA GLY A 140 -11.78 -12.87 -17.34
C GLY A 140 -10.54 -12.46 -18.16
N LYS A 141 -10.70 -11.71 -19.26
CA LYS A 141 -9.58 -11.20 -20.08
C LYS A 141 -9.31 -9.70 -19.90
N GLY A 142 -9.95 -9.10 -18.90
CA GLY A 142 -9.88 -7.65 -18.66
C GLY A 142 -8.55 -7.22 -18.02
N THR A 143 -8.19 -5.95 -18.23
CA THR A 143 -7.10 -5.29 -17.51
C THR A 143 -7.64 -4.13 -16.68
N THR A 144 -6.77 -3.47 -15.91
CA THR A 144 -7.10 -2.28 -15.13
C THR A 144 -6.30 -1.08 -15.60
N LEU A 145 -6.79 0.13 -15.32
CA LEU A 145 -6.02 1.35 -15.58
C LEU A 145 -4.68 1.34 -14.84
N LEU A 146 -4.68 0.93 -13.57
CA LEU A 146 -3.45 0.80 -12.78
C LEU A 146 -2.49 -0.23 -13.40
N GLY A 147 -3.00 -1.40 -13.79
CA GLY A 147 -2.20 -2.45 -14.43
C GLY A 147 -1.59 -1.95 -15.74
N MET A 148 -2.34 -1.17 -16.53
CA MET A 148 -1.83 -0.63 -17.78
C MET A 148 -0.74 0.43 -17.56
N LEU A 149 -0.97 1.37 -16.64
CA LEU A 149 0.04 2.35 -16.26
C LEU A 149 1.30 1.67 -15.70
N THR A 150 1.15 0.65 -14.85
CA THR A 150 2.28 -0.08 -14.27
C THR A 150 3.09 -0.81 -15.34
N LYS A 151 2.42 -1.42 -16.33
CA LYS A 151 3.09 -2.11 -17.44
C LYS A 151 3.97 -1.18 -18.27
N TYR A 152 3.54 0.06 -18.53
CA TYR A 152 4.30 1.00 -19.36
C TYR A 152 5.31 1.86 -18.59
N TYR A 153 5.00 2.20 -17.34
CA TYR A 153 5.79 3.18 -16.57
C TYR A 153 6.57 2.56 -15.41
N GLY A 154 6.36 1.28 -15.13
CA GLY A 154 6.96 0.59 -14.00
C GLY A 154 6.32 0.95 -12.66
N THR A 155 6.55 0.10 -11.66
CA THR A 155 5.94 0.23 -10.33
C THR A 155 6.45 1.46 -9.56
N ILE A 156 7.78 1.69 -9.57
CA ILE A 156 8.42 2.74 -8.75
C ILE A 156 8.13 4.13 -9.31
N PRO A 157 8.36 4.43 -10.61
CA PRO A 157 8.09 5.75 -11.14
C PRO A 157 6.61 6.11 -10.99
N LEU A 158 5.72 5.17 -11.28
CA LEU A 158 4.28 5.38 -11.13
C LEU A 158 3.89 5.68 -9.67
N ALA A 159 4.42 4.94 -8.69
CA ALA A 159 4.12 5.20 -7.27
C ALA A 159 4.51 6.62 -6.85
N LYS A 160 5.70 7.08 -7.30
CA LYS A 160 6.20 8.45 -7.05
C LYS A 160 5.32 9.51 -7.71
N THR A 161 5.01 9.37 -9.01
CA THR A 161 4.17 10.33 -9.73
C THR A 161 2.76 10.42 -9.13
N LEU A 162 2.19 9.28 -8.72
CA LEU A 162 0.91 9.26 -8.01
C LEU A 162 0.99 10.00 -6.68
N GLU A 163 2.06 9.82 -5.91
CA GLU A 163 2.21 10.56 -4.64
C GLU A 163 2.39 12.05 -4.87
N THR A 164 3.24 12.46 -5.80
CA THR A 164 3.43 13.89 -6.13
C THR A 164 2.12 14.54 -6.51
N ALA A 165 1.27 13.86 -7.29
CA ALA A 165 -0.06 14.32 -7.63
C ALA A 165 -1.03 14.38 -6.42
N ARG A 166 -0.86 13.50 -5.42
CA ARG A 166 -1.64 13.52 -4.18
C ARG A 166 -1.22 14.64 -3.24
N LEU A 167 0.05 15.02 -3.23
CA LEU A 167 0.57 16.13 -2.44
C LEU A 167 0.12 17.51 -2.97
N ASN A 168 -0.60 17.56 -4.09
CA ASN A 168 -1.26 18.76 -4.59
C ASN A 168 -2.80 18.60 -4.57
N PRO A 169 -3.47 18.82 -3.41
CA PRO A 169 -4.93 18.69 -3.27
C PRO A 169 -5.76 19.49 -4.27
N ASN A 170 -5.25 20.65 -4.69
CA ASN A 170 -5.91 21.55 -5.64
C ASN A 170 -5.65 21.18 -7.11
N GLY A 171 -4.79 20.18 -7.35
CA GLY A 171 -4.38 19.74 -8.68
C GLY A 171 -5.48 19.02 -9.48
N GLY A 172 -5.37 19.12 -10.81
CA GLY A 172 -6.20 18.39 -11.77
C GLY A 172 -6.17 16.86 -11.58
N THR A 173 -5.03 16.30 -11.19
CA THR A 173 -4.83 14.85 -11.05
C THR A 173 -5.14 14.29 -9.67
N PHE A 174 -5.30 15.12 -8.64
CA PHE A 174 -5.39 14.70 -7.23
C PHE A 174 -6.35 13.52 -6.99
N LYS A 175 -7.60 13.66 -7.42
CA LYS A 175 -8.64 12.63 -7.22
C LYS A 175 -8.31 11.31 -7.92
N LEU A 176 -7.71 11.37 -9.12
CA LEU A 176 -7.29 10.18 -9.85
C LEU A 176 -6.11 9.52 -9.15
N ALA A 177 -5.10 10.32 -8.78
CA ALA A 177 -3.89 9.84 -8.13
C ALA A 177 -4.20 9.16 -6.78
N ASN A 178 -5.06 9.77 -5.96
CA ASN A 178 -5.50 9.20 -4.70
C ASN A 178 -6.18 7.82 -4.88
N ARG A 179 -7.03 7.68 -5.90
CA ARG A 179 -7.70 6.40 -6.20
C ARG A 179 -6.72 5.34 -6.72
N LEU A 180 -5.87 5.70 -7.68
CA LEU A 180 -4.90 4.79 -8.27
C LEU A 180 -3.89 4.30 -7.23
N GLN A 181 -3.37 5.19 -6.39
CA GLN A 181 -2.45 4.79 -5.33
C GLN A 181 -3.17 3.96 -4.26
N GLY A 182 -4.43 4.28 -3.94
CA GLY A 182 -5.26 3.42 -3.10
C GLY A 182 -5.41 2.00 -3.65
N HIS A 183 -5.60 1.84 -4.97
CA HIS A 183 -5.62 0.54 -5.63
C HIS A 183 -4.24 -0.13 -5.64
N GLN A 184 -3.15 0.64 -5.81
CA GLN A 184 -1.78 0.15 -5.76
C GLN A 184 -1.46 -0.48 -4.41
N LEU A 185 -1.80 0.21 -3.30
CA LEU A 185 -1.59 -0.31 -1.95
C LEU A 185 -2.42 -1.58 -1.67
N VAL A 186 -3.65 -1.65 -2.18
CA VAL A 186 -4.50 -2.86 -2.06
C VAL A 186 -3.90 -4.01 -2.87
N ALA A 187 -3.45 -3.75 -4.10
CA ALA A 187 -2.84 -4.74 -4.96
C ALA A 187 -1.57 -5.32 -4.34
N TRP A 188 -0.66 -4.50 -3.80
CA TRP A 188 0.54 -4.98 -3.13
C TRP A 188 0.20 -5.91 -1.95
N ARG A 189 -0.78 -5.54 -1.13
CA ARG A 189 -1.25 -6.41 -0.03
C ARG A 189 -1.84 -7.72 -0.53
N GLN A 190 -2.69 -7.67 -1.55
CA GLN A 190 -3.34 -8.88 -2.09
C GLN A 190 -2.35 -9.84 -2.73
N ASN A 191 -1.23 -9.33 -3.24
CA ASN A 191 -0.12 -10.13 -3.75
C ASN A 191 0.88 -10.54 -2.64
N GLY A 192 0.56 -10.29 -1.37
CA GLY A 192 1.38 -10.73 -0.23
C GLY A 192 2.71 -10.00 -0.07
N LEU A 193 2.89 -8.81 -0.65
CA LEU A 193 4.11 -8.04 -0.45
C LEU A 193 4.23 -7.65 1.03
N SER A 194 5.40 -7.86 1.62
CA SER A 194 5.69 -7.37 2.97
C SER A 194 6.02 -5.88 2.94
N THR A 195 5.97 -5.24 4.10
CA THR A 195 6.38 -3.83 4.24
C THR A 195 7.85 -3.61 3.90
N ASP A 196 8.68 -4.61 4.14
CA ASP A 196 10.12 -4.55 3.87
C ASP A 196 10.41 -4.70 2.38
N VAL A 197 9.72 -5.62 1.70
CA VAL A 197 9.78 -5.73 0.24
C VAL A 197 9.34 -4.42 -0.43
N VAL A 198 8.29 -3.77 0.09
CA VAL A 198 7.86 -2.47 -0.45
C VAL A 198 8.88 -1.36 -0.14
N PHE A 199 9.55 -1.40 1.01
CA PHE A 199 10.63 -0.46 1.33
C PHE A 199 11.78 -0.55 0.33
N ASP A 200 12.27 -1.78 0.09
CA ASP A 200 13.39 -2.05 -0.80
C ASP A 200 13.01 -1.77 -2.26
N MET A 201 11.80 -2.19 -2.68
CA MET A 201 11.26 -1.88 -4.01
C MET A 201 11.21 -0.37 -4.27
N LEU A 202 10.85 0.43 -3.27
CA LEU A 202 10.77 1.89 -3.41
C LEU A 202 12.13 2.60 -3.24
N LYS A 203 13.21 1.83 -3.01
CA LYS A 203 14.59 2.31 -2.86
C LYS A 203 14.73 3.34 -1.74
N LEU A 204 14.09 3.06 -0.60
CA LEU A 204 14.05 3.98 0.55
C LEU A 204 15.26 3.85 1.49
N GLY A 205 16.21 2.95 1.21
CA GLY A 205 17.45 2.80 1.97
C GLY A 205 18.72 3.08 1.16
N ASP A 206 18.59 3.51 -0.10
CA ASP A 206 19.70 3.58 -1.08
C ASP A 206 20.45 4.93 -1.06
N ASP A 207 19.89 5.93 -0.39
CA ASP A 207 20.32 7.33 -0.44
C ASP A 207 20.41 7.94 0.96
N SER A 208 20.94 9.17 1.08
CA SER A 208 21.03 9.89 2.35
C SER A 208 19.66 10.16 2.99
N VAL A 209 19.64 10.45 4.30
CA VAL A 209 18.40 10.72 5.03
C VAL A 209 17.66 11.95 4.49
N GLU A 210 18.37 12.96 4.00
CA GLU A 210 17.77 14.16 3.40
C GLU A 210 17.04 13.81 2.08
N LYS A 211 17.66 12.94 1.27
CA LYS A 211 17.05 12.44 0.03
C LYS A 211 15.86 11.51 0.31
N LEU A 212 15.93 10.70 1.37
CA LEU A 212 14.80 9.89 1.83
C LEU A 212 13.59 10.78 2.15
N LEU A 213 13.80 11.82 2.95
CA LEU A 213 12.74 12.71 3.43
C LEU A 213 12.12 13.53 2.28
N SER A 214 12.91 13.82 1.25
CA SER A 214 12.45 14.49 0.03
C SER A 214 11.80 13.54 -0.99
N ASN A 215 11.85 12.23 -0.79
CA ASN A 215 11.34 11.23 -1.72
C ASN A 215 9.84 10.99 -1.48
N PRO A 216 8.94 11.30 -2.43
CA PRO A 216 7.51 11.05 -2.27
C PRO A 216 7.18 9.58 -1.97
N ALA A 217 8.01 8.63 -2.43
CA ALA A 217 7.80 7.22 -2.13
C ALA A 217 7.83 6.89 -0.63
N LEU A 218 8.46 7.73 0.21
CA LEU A 218 8.44 7.57 1.66
C LEU A 218 7.00 7.59 2.19
N ASN A 219 6.19 8.57 1.77
CA ASN A 219 4.78 8.65 2.18
C ASN A 219 4.02 7.37 1.79
N VAL A 220 4.28 6.87 0.58
CA VAL A 220 3.64 5.65 0.05
C VAL A 220 3.95 4.46 0.95
N TRP A 221 5.22 4.30 1.33
CA TRP A 221 5.64 3.25 2.25
C TRP A 221 5.06 3.43 3.66
N VAL A 222 5.09 4.63 4.24
CA VAL A 222 4.52 4.90 5.58
C VAL A 222 3.02 4.54 5.61
N TYR A 223 2.26 4.94 4.58
CA TYR A 223 0.84 4.58 4.47
C TYR A 223 0.64 3.08 4.28
N TYR A 224 1.47 2.43 3.46
CA TYR A 224 1.43 0.98 3.28
C TYR A 224 1.70 0.26 4.59
N PHE A 225 2.77 0.63 5.28
CA PHE A 225 3.21 0.06 6.55
C PHE A 225 2.11 0.16 7.60
N THR A 226 1.61 1.37 7.82
CA THR A 226 0.56 1.65 8.80
C THR A 226 -0.70 0.82 8.52
N ARG A 227 -1.11 0.74 7.26
CA ARG A 227 -2.35 0.05 6.89
C ARG A 227 -2.21 -1.47 6.91
N SER A 228 -1.03 -2.00 6.61
CA SER A 228 -0.75 -3.44 6.63
C SER A 228 -0.55 -3.95 8.06
N ASN A 229 0.02 -3.13 8.93
CA ASN A 229 0.29 -3.46 10.34
C ASN A 229 -0.74 -2.85 11.31
N ARG A 230 -1.98 -2.58 10.88
CA ARG A 230 -2.99 -1.87 11.71
C ARG A 230 -3.33 -2.56 13.03
N LEU A 231 -3.20 -3.90 13.08
CA LEU A 231 -3.49 -4.71 14.26
C LEU A 231 -2.25 -4.95 15.13
N ASN A 232 -1.07 -4.52 14.66
CA ASN A 232 0.16 -4.66 15.42
C ASN A 232 0.30 -3.45 16.37
N PRO A 233 0.31 -3.65 17.69
CA PRO A 233 0.47 -2.57 18.66
C PRO A 233 1.84 -1.88 18.55
N ASP A 234 2.85 -2.62 18.09
CA ASP A 234 4.25 -2.17 17.97
C ASP A 234 4.59 -1.65 16.57
N ARG A 235 3.58 -1.45 15.70
CA ARG A 235 3.80 -1.01 14.30
C ARG A 235 4.67 0.25 14.19
N GLU A 236 4.49 1.21 15.10
CA GLU A 236 5.26 2.47 15.07
C GLU A 236 6.73 2.23 15.40
N VAL A 237 7.00 1.42 16.42
CA VAL A 237 8.37 1.03 16.80
C VAL A 237 9.03 0.23 15.68
N ASN A 238 8.32 -0.74 15.10
CA ASN A 238 8.83 -1.55 14.00
C ASN A 238 9.13 -0.74 12.74
N MET A 239 8.32 0.30 12.45
CA MET A 239 8.55 1.21 11.32
C MET A 239 9.86 1.99 11.50
N ILE A 240 10.10 2.54 12.69
CA ILE A 240 11.35 3.24 13.02
C ILE A 240 12.53 2.27 13.06
N ALA A 241 12.34 1.06 13.58
CA ALA A 241 13.37 0.02 13.57
C ALA A 241 13.83 -0.29 12.15
N LYS A 242 12.91 -0.43 11.18
CA LYS A 242 13.27 -0.62 9.76
C LYS A 242 14.06 0.57 9.22
N LEU A 243 13.67 1.81 9.48
CA LEU A 243 14.45 2.98 9.04
C LEU A 243 15.86 2.99 9.68
N ARG A 244 15.98 2.63 10.95
CA ARG A 244 17.25 2.55 11.68
C ARG A 244 18.20 1.46 11.18
N THR A 245 17.75 0.53 10.33
CA THR A 245 18.65 -0.41 9.66
C THR A 245 19.48 0.24 8.55
N HIS A 246 19.06 1.40 8.05
CA HIS A 246 19.75 2.15 6.98
C HIS A 246 20.23 3.53 7.42
N TYR A 247 19.60 4.12 8.45
CA TYR A 247 19.85 5.50 8.89
C TYR A 247 20.23 5.55 10.37
N ASP A 248 21.20 6.41 10.70
CA ASP A 248 21.53 6.69 12.09
C ASP A 248 20.33 7.30 12.84
N ASP A 249 20.10 6.86 14.09
CA ASP A 249 18.93 7.23 14.92
C ASP A 249 18.84 8.75 15.12
N ILE A 250 19.99 9.41 15.34
CA ILE A 250 20.06 10.84 15.61
C ILE A 250 19.95 11.64 14.31
N ALA A 251 20.61 11.22 13.23
CA ALA A 251 20.45 11.85 11.92
C ALA A 251 19.00 11.77 11.42
N LEU A 252 18.36 10.61 11.59
CA LEU A 252 16.95 10.38 11.23
C LEU A 252 16.02 11.30 12.02
N ALA A 253 16.15 11.36 13.34
CA ALA A 253 15.30 12.22 14.17
C ALA A 253 15.43 13.71 13.80
N LYS A 254 16.65 14.18 13.50
CA LYS A 254 16.89 15.56 13.06
C LYS A 254 16.23 15.86 11.72
N ALA A 255 16.37 14.96 10.75
CA ALA A 255 15.81 15.15 9.43
C ALA A 255 14.26 15.14 9.47
N ILE A 256 13.67 14.25 10.27
CA ILE A 256 12.21 14.20 10.50
C ILE A 256 11.72 15.51 11.15
N GLU A 257 12.39 15.99 12.20
CA GLU A 257 12.03 17.25 12.86
C GLU A 257 12.10 18.45 11.90
N ALA A 258 13.17 18.53 11.11
CA ALA A 258 13.33 19.58 10.13
C ALA A 258 12.18 19.56 9.11
N ALA A 259 11.83 18.38 8.58
CA ALA A 259 10.72 18.20 7.66
C ALA A 259 9.35 18.50 8.29
N ALA A 260 9.15 18.14 9.57
CA ALA A 260 7.89 18.36 10.30
C ALA A 260 7.59 19.86 10.48
N LYS A 261 8.63 20.70 10.54
CA LYS A 261 8.49 22.16 10.66
C LYS A 261 8.18 22.87 9.36
N GLU A 262 8.32 22.19 8.23
CA GLU A 262 7.99 22.80 6.94
C GLU A 262 6.49 23.06 6.84
N LYS A 263 6.11 24.20 6.22
CA LYS A 263 4.70 24.56 6.01
C LYS A 263 3.88 23.50 5.25
N ARG A 264 4.55 22.59 4.54
CA ARG A 264 3.95 21.51 3.75
C ARG A 264 4.34 20.12 4.27
N ALA A 265 4.69 20.00 5.54
CA ALA A 265 4.89 18.71 6.20
C ALA A 265 3.71 17.77 5.90
N THR A 266 4.01 16.52 5.61
CA THR A 266 3.00 15.52 5.28
C THR A 266 2.61 14.75 6.54
N ASN A 267 1.39 14.21 6.58
CA ASN A 267 0.97 13.34 7.69
C ASN A 267 1.92 12.15 7.90
N ALA A 268 2.65 11.72 6.87
CA ALA A 268 3.65 10.66 7.01
C ALA A 268 4.84 11.12 7.86
N ILE A 269 5.29 12.37 7.70
CA ILE A 269 6.34 12.96 8.54
C ILE A 269 5.90 13.05 10.00
N ASP A 270 4.68 13.51 10.26
CA ASP A 270 4.13 13.59 11.63
C ASP A 270 4.05 12.20 12.29
N LEU A 271 3.64 11.18 11.52
CA LEU A 271 3.60 9.79 11.99
C LEU A 271 5.01 9.27 12.29
N LEU A 272 6.00 9.59 11.46
CA LEU A 272 7.39 9.21 11.69
C LEU A 272 7.96 9.89 12.94
N GLN A 273 7.68 11.18 13.16
CA GLN A 273 8.13 11.90 14.35
C GLN A 273 7.52 11.31 15.62
N THR A 274 6.21 11.05 15.61
CA THR A 274 5.51 10.42 16.73
C THR A 274 6.07 9.03 17.02
N ALA A 275 6.31 8.23 15.98
CA ALA A 275 6.88 6.90 16.11
C ALA A 275 8.32 6.94 16.65
N GLN A 276 9.12 7.92 16.24
CA GLN A 276 10.48 8.13 16.73
C GLN A 276 10.49 8.43 18.23
N PHE A 277 9.63 9.35 18.68
CA PHE A 277 9.53 9.70 20.10
C PHE A 277 8.97 8.57 20.95
N LYS A 278 7.96 7.85 20.45
CA LYS A 278 7.45 6.64 21.10
C LYS A 278 8.55 5.59 21.29
N THR A 279 9.37 5.38 20.25
CA THR A 279 10.51 4.45 20.31
C THR A 279 11.50 4.88 21.39
N TRP A 280 11.88 6.16 21.43
CA TRP A 280 12.78 6.66 22.48
C TRP A 280 12.21 6.53 23.89
N LEU A 281 10.91 6.80 24.07
CA LEU A 281 10.23 6.61 25.35
C LEU A 281 10.28 5.15 25.80
N LEU A 282 9.99 4.20 24.92
CA LEU A 282 10.02 2.77 25.20
C LEU A 282 11.46 2.24 25.42
N ASP A 283 12.45 2.81 24.76
CA ASP A 283 13.88 2.57 24.99
C ASP A 283 14.37 3.14 26.36
N GLY A 284 13.48 3.78 27.15
CA GLY A 284 13.82 4.41 28.42
C GLY A 284 14.76 5.61 28.26
N LYS A 285 14.72 6.31 27.12
CA LYS A 285 15.55 7.48 26.85
C LYS A 285 14.89 8.74 27.39
N ASP A 286 15.12 9.07 28.66
CA ASP A 286 14.60 10.29 29.25
C ASP A 286 15.20 11.58 28.61
N PRO A 287 14.62 12.78 28.88
CA PRO A 287 15.13 14.02 28.29
C PRO A 287 16.62 14.27 28.56
N PRO A 288 17.17 14.10 29.78
CA PRO A 288 18.62 14.21 30.00
C PRO A 288 19.47 13.29 29.11
N LYS A 289 19.05 12.05 28.88
CA LYS A 289 19.74 11.12 27.98
C LYS A 289 19.67 11.59 26.53
N ILE A 290 18.52 12.04 26.04
CA ILE A 290 18.38 12.60 24.68
C ILE A 290 19.21 13.88 24.51
N PHE A 291 19.26 14.74 25.54
CA PHE A 291 20.09 15.94 25.54
C PHE A 291 21.57 15.62 25.28
N LYS A 292 22.09 14.60 25.95
CA LYS A 292 23.45 14.07 25.75
C LYS A 292 23.63 13.44 24.37
N MET A 293 22.69 12.61 23.93
CA MET A 293 22.75 11.97 22.60
C MET A 293 22.76 12.99 21.45
N LEU A 294 22.07 14.12 21.61
CA LEU A 294 22.05 15.23 20.66
C LEU A 294 23.26 16.18 20.78
N LYS A 295 24.19 15.90 21.72
CA LYS A 295 25.40 16.69 22.00
C LYS A 295 25.10 18.16 22.31
N LEU A 296 24.01 18.42 23.04
CA LEU A 296 23.54 19.77 23.37
C LEU A 296 24.29 20.42 24.57
N GLU A 297 25.25 19.73 25.16
CA GLU A 297 26.10 20.25 26.25
C GLU A 297 27.12 21.31 25.78
N THR A 298 27.10 21.70 24.50
CA THR A 298 28.03 22.66 23.91
C THR A 298 27.55 24.11 24.04
N THR A 299 28.47 25.08 23.96
CA THR A 299 28.19 26.52 24.10
C THR A 299 27.31 27.12 23.00
N LYS A 300 26.99 26.37 21.93
CA LYS A 300 26.15 26.80 20.80
C LYS A 300 24.64 26.58 21.02
N TRP A 301 24.26 26.16 22.22
CA TRP A 301 22.98 25.53 22.52
C TRP A 301 21.69 26.35 22.32
N PRO A 302 21.58 27.69 22.33
CA PRO A 302 20.30 28.26 21.89
C PRO A 302 20.11 28.22 20.36
N TYR A 303 21.19 28.06 19.58
CA TYR A 303 21.17 28.16 18.11
C TYR A 303 21.47 26.84 17.38
N ASP A 304 21.71 25.75 18.10
CA ASP A 304 21.92 24.43 17.51
C ASP A 304 20.60 23.88 16.94
N THR A 305 20.61 23.41 15.70
CA THR A 305 19.45 22.81 15.02
C THR A 305 18.89 21.58 15.77
N ASN A 306 19.69 20.95 16.63
CA ASN A 306 19.29 19.78 17.42
C ASN A 306 18.37 20.13 18.59
N VAL A 307 18.31 21.41 18.98
CA VAL A 307 17.49 21.91 20.10
C VAL A 307 16.02 21.63 19.86
N ASP A 308 15.61 21.70 18.60
CA ASP A 308 14.23 21.55 18.21
C ASP A 308 13.73 20.13 18.44
N VAL A 309 14.51 19.14 18.01
CA VAL A 309 14.24 17.71 18.27
C VAL A 309 14.11 17.47 19.77
N TYR A 310 15.03 18.04 20.56
CA TYR A 310 14.99 17.91 22.02
C TYR A 310 13.75 18.54 22.65
N ARG A 311 13.38 19.76 22.23
CA ARG A 311 12.18 20.45 22.74
C ARG A 311 10.91 19.66 22.41
N ALA A 312 10.78 19.21 21.16
CA ALA A 312 9.65 18.41 20.71
C ALA A 312 9.55 17.09 21.50
N TYR A 313 10.66 16.36 21.66
CA TYR A 313 10.68 15.14 22.45
C TYR A 313 10.33 15.38 23.93
N ARG A 314 10.88 16.43 24.54
CA ARG A 314 10.61 16.77 25.94
C ARG A 314 9.12 17.06 26.19
N THR A 315 8.45 17.72 25.25
CA THR A 315 7.01 17.94 25.31
C THR A 315 6.26 16.60 25.25
N TYR A 316 6.54 15.79 24.23
CA TYR A 316 5.95 14.45 24.08
C TYR A 316 6.13 13.56 25.32
N TYR A 317 7.35 13.56 25.90
CA TYR A 317 7.68 12.75 27.08
C TYR A 317 6.84 13.15 28.30
N LYS A 318 6.60 14.45 28.51
CA LYS A 318 5.78 14.95 29.62
C LYS A 318 4.32 14.53 29.45
N GLU A 319 3.75 14.77 28.27
CA GLU A 319 2.36 14.42 27.96
C GLU A 319 2.09 12.92 28.09
N SER A 320 3.06 12.10 27.67
CA SER A 320 3.00 10.64 27.78
C SER A 320 3.13 10.10 29.21
N LYS A 321 3.65 10.89 30.15
CA LYS A 321 3.76 10.53 31.58
C LYS A 321 2.59 11.05 32.42
N SER A 322 1.86 12.03 31.92
CA SER A 322 0.66 12.57 32.57
C SER A 322 -0.65 11.86 32.16
N SER A 323 -0.59 11.01 31.15
CA SER A 323 -1.72 10.21 30.63
C SER A 323 -1.70 8.79 31.19
#